data_AF-A0A8H6XDT5-F1
#
_entry.id   AF-A0A8H6XDT5-F1
#
_cell.length_a   1.000
_cell.length_b   1.000
_cell.length_c   1.000
_cell.angle_alpha   90.00
_cell.angle_beta   90.00
_cell.angle_gamma   90.00
#
_symmetry.space_group_name_H-M   'P 1'
#
loop_
_entity.id
_entity.type
_entity.pdbx_description
1 polymer ?
#
loop_
_entity_poly.entity_id
_entity_poly.type
_entity_poly.pdbx_seq_one_letter_code
_entity_poly.pdbx_strand_id
1 'polypeptide(L)'
;MSWILLQRVNDGPDLVSASVEVSPNPPSISYTTAHSQPATAWTASKTASSPAPLNCSFDPATLACPTSASSLSCLSASQLATARAFYSGAVDPVTHEQLYPGFVPGSELTWAGEAGIYEQFATAIFENTWAMNLSYDPLADFNFHTDVKKVHDGLGVFIDANSPDLRRFHARGGKLIVSQSLADTINPQKFPLDYYTRVQTALGGAVDQWFRLFHVPGAHHCGGGPGPNYFDPVPALVDWFEAAAAPNRIVASKFNDDEFAGGLNRSMPLCPWPKIAMPPPISSASRERSVKERLSDRAASKEVLPY
;
A
#
# COMPACT_ATOMS: atom_id res chain seq x y z
N MET A 1 -1.24 -15.51 2.35
CA MET A 1 -0.88 -15.62 3.79
C MET A 1 -1.79 -14.74 4.66
N SER A 2 -1.98 -13.47 4.30
CA SER A 2 -2.88 -12.54 5.01
C SER A 2 -4.28 -13.11 5.21
N TRP A 3 -4.93 -13.61 4.15
CA TRP A 3 -6.27 -14.21 4.27
C TRP A 3 -6.37 -15.43 5.21
N ILE A 4 -5.40 -16.35 5.15
CA ILE A 4 -5.34 -17.52 6.04
C ILE A 4 -5.20 -17.08 7.50
N LEU A 5 -4.38 -16.06 7.77
CA LEU A 5 -4.23 -15.48 9.09
C LEU A 5 -5.55 -14.86 9.57
N LEU A 6 -6.25 -14.12 8.71
CA LEU A 6 -7.50 -13.44 9.05
C LEU A 6 -8.61 -14.42 9.44
N GLN A 7 -8.77 -15.52 8.69
CA GLN A 7 -9.76 -16.56 9.00
C GLN A 7 -9.48 -17.27 10.33
N ARG A 8 -8.24 -17.25 10.84
CA ARG A 8 -7.89 -17.81 12.17
C ARG A 8 -8.11 -16.84 13.32
N VAL A 9 -8.12 -15.54 13.04
CA VAL A 9 -8.36 -14.49 14.03
C VAL A 9 -9.85 -14.14 14.12
N ASN A 10 -10.63 -14.44 13.07
CA ASN A 10 -12.05 -14.16 13.00
C ASN A 10 -12.87 -15.45 13.12
N ASP A 11 -13.54 -15.66 14.25
CA ASP A 11 -14.53 -16.75 14.44
C ASP A 11 -15.87 -16.47 13.71
N GLY A 12 -15.89 -15.62 12.67
CA GLY A 12 -17.11 -15.22 11.96
C GLY A 12 -16.87 -14.54 10.60
N PRO A 13 -17.93 -14.41 9.76
CA PRO A 13 -17.81 -13.98 8.36
C PRO A 13 -17.66 -12.46 8.14
N ASP A 14 -17.65 -11.64 9.19
CA ASP A 14 -17.76 -10.19 9.05
C ASP A 14 -16.40 -9.54 8.75
N LEU A 15 -16.18 -9.20 7.48
CA LEU A 15 -15.02 -8.40 7.04
C LEU A 15 -15.22 -6.93 7.37
N VAL A 16 -14.14 -6.30 7.84
CA VAL A 16 -14.09 -4.87 8.15
C VAL A 16 -13.95 -4.08 6.86
N SER A 17 -14.91 -3.20 6.57
CA SER A 17 -14.72 -2.04 5.70
C SER A 17 -14.93 -0.79 6.54
N ALA A 18 -13.84 -0.11 6.91
CA ALA A 18 -13.88 1.14 7.66
C ALA A 18 -12.83 2.08 7.06
N SER A 19 -13.20 3.32 6.75
CA SER A 19 -12.26 4.31 6.22
C SER A 19 -11.54 5.02 7.36
N VAL A 20 -10.21 5.11 7.30
CA VAL A 20 -9.42 5.97 8.20
C VAL A 20 -8.96 7.20 7.41
N GLU A 21 -9.54 8.37 7.69
CA GLU A 21 -9.01 9.65 7.19
C GLU A 21 -7.81 10.07 8.07
N VAL A 22 -6.59 9.89 7.56
CA VAL A 22 -5.37 10.33 8.26
C VAL A 22 -5.01 11.75 7.81
N SER A 23 -5.40 12.75 8.63
CA SER A 23 -5.01 14.17 8.50
C SER A 23 -3.72 14.48 9.28
N PRO A 24 -2.87 15.43 8.83
CA PRO A 24 -1.58 15.73 9.49
C PRO A 24 -1.67 16.34 10.90
N ASN A 25 -2.83 16.78 11.39
CA ASN A 25 -3.16 16.98 12.82
C ASN A 25 -4.48 17.78 13.00
N PRO A 26 -5.37 17.44 13.95
CA PRO A 26 -5.46 16.15 14.64
C PRO A 26 -6.02 15.07 13.70
N PRO A 27 -5.87 13.76 14.00
CA PRO A 27 -6.57 12.71 13.28
C PRO A 27 -8.08 12.86 13.53
N SER A 28 -8.79 13.47 12.59
CA SER A 28 -10.26 13.52 12.59
C SER A 28 -10.78 12.52 11.56
N ILE A 29 -11.57 11.56 12.03
CA ILE A 29 -12.25 10.58 11.16
C ILE A 29 -13.64 11.13 10.83
N SER A 30 -13.91 11.39 9.56
CA SER A 30 -15.24 11.80 9.09
C SER A 30 -15.97 10.60 8.50
N TYR A 31 -17.16 10.28 9.02
CA TYR A 31 -18.09 9.33 8.43
C TYR A 31 -19.06 10.07 7.51
N THR A 32 -19.15 9.72 6.23
CA THR A 32 -20.23 10.20 5.34
C THR A 32 -21.12 9.05 4.93
N THR A 33 -22.38 9.06 5.39
CA THR A 33 -23.42 8.14 4.94
C THR A 33 -23.94 8.58 3.57
N ALA A 34 -23.52 7.93 2.47
CA ALA A 34 -24.27 8.07 1.22
C ALA A 34 -25.53 7.20 1.32
N HIS A 35 -26.69 7.85 1.39
CA HIS A 35 -27.98 7.18 1.36
C HIS A 35 -28.22 6.50 0.00
N SER A 36 -28.90 5.36 0.05
CA SER A 36 -29.50 4.57 -1.04
C SER A 36 -28.62 3.52 -1.75
N GLN A 37 -28.47 2.34 -1.13
CA GLN A 37 -28.61 1.00 -1.75
C GLN A 37 -28.50 -0.09 -0.67
N PRO A 38 -29.08 -1.30 -0.86
CA PRO A 38 -29.31 -2.26 0.22
C PRO A 38 -28.01 -2.83 0.80
N ALA A 39 -28.08 -3.11 2.10
CA ALA A 39 -27.07 -3.64 3.03
C ALA A 39 -25.84 -4.33 2.41
N THR A 40 -24.67 -3.68 2.55
CA THR A 40 -23.36 -4.22 3.03
C THR A 40 -22.13 -3.37 2.66
N ALA A 41 -22.26 -2.23 1.98
CA ALA A 41 -21.10 -1.42 1.59
C ALA A 41 -21.07 -0.02 2.25
N TRP A 42 -20.02 0.23 3.02
CA TRP A 42 -19.61 1.56 3.47
C TRP A 42 -19.04 2.36 2.31
N THR A 43 -19.64 3.51 1.99
CA THR A 43 -19.10 4.47 1.02
C THR A 43 -18.26 5.50 1.75
N ALA A 44 -16.97 5.57 1.40
CA ALA A 44 -16.02 6.51 1.98
C ALA A 44 -15.95 7.84 1.21
N SER A 45 -15.80 8.93 1.97
CA SER A 45 -15.50 10.27 1.50
C SER A 45 -14.19 10.34 0.70
N LYS A 46 -14.14 11.26 -0.27
CA LYS A 46 -13.13 11.43 -1.34
C LYS A 46 -11.70 11.81 -0.90
N THR A 47 -11.30 11.70 0.37
CA THR A 47 -10.15 12.44 0.91
C THR A 47 -9.04 11.67 1.62
N ALA A 48 -9.10 10.34 1.74
CA ALA A 48 -8.02 9.58 2.40
C ALA A 48 -6.81 9.33 1.46
N SER A 49 -5.97 10.34 1.21
CA SER A 49 -4.64 10.16 0.62
C SER A 49 -3.57 10.79 1.51
N SER A 50 -3.25 10.13 2.63
CA SER A 50 -2.08 10.52 3.42
C SER A 50 -0.82 10.26 2.61
N PRO A 51 0.11 11.23 2.51
CA PRO A 51 1.35 11.06 1.78
C PRO A 51 2.36 10.15 2.53
N ALA A 52 2.18 9.91 3.83
CA ALA A 52 3.13 9.18 4.68
C ALA A 52 2.50 8.03 5.51
N PRO A 53 1.74 7.10 4.91
CA PRO A 53 1.10 6.00 5.65
C PRO A 53 2.11 5.04 6.28
N LEU A 54 3.33 4.95 5.72
CA LEU A 54 4.44 4.19 6.30
C LEU A 54 4.86 4.67 7.70
N ASN A 55 4.57 5.94 8.03
CA ASN A 55 4.87 6.56 9.33
C ASN A 55 3.60 6.83 10.15
N CYS A 56 2.44 6.29 9.75
CA CYS A 56 1.19 6.49 10.46
C CYS A 56 1.10 5.57 11.68
N SER A 57 0.94 6.15 12.87
CA SER A 57 0.75 5.44 14.13
C SER A 57 -0.73 5.30 14.50
N PHE A 58 -1.57 4.86 13.56
CA PHE A 58 -2.99 4.63 13.81
C PHE A 58 -3.20 3.38 14.67
N ASP A 59 -3.90 3.52 15.80
CA ASP A 59 -4.33 2.39 16.63
C ASP A 59 -5.84 2.13 16.40
N PRO A 60 -6.23 0.97 15.84
CA PRO A 60 -7.63 0.64 15.63
C PRO A 60 -8.44 0.60 16.93
N ALA A 61 -7.82 0.46 18.11
CA ALA A 61 -8.50 0.51 19.40
C ALA A 61 -9.30 1.81 19.62
N THR A 62 -8.91 2.90 18.95
CA THR A 62 -9.63 4.17 18.97
C THR A 62 -11.05 4.06 18.39
N LEU A 63 -11.34 3.01 17.61
CA LEU A 63 -12.63 2.72 17.02
C LEU A 63 -13.44 1.68 17.80
N ALA A 64 -13.00 1.24 18.98
CA ALA A 64 -13.67 0.19 19.74
C ALA A 64 -15.10 0.57 20.14
N CYS A 65 -16.03 -0.38 20.01
CA CYS A 65 -17.39 -0.19 20.52
C CYS A 65 -17.40 -0.12 22.06
N PRO A 66 -18.22 0.77 22.66
CA PRO A 66 -18.40 0.81 24.12
C PRO A 66 -19.00 -0.48 24.69
N THR A 67 -19.76 -1.21 23.87
CA THR A 67 -20.34 -2.52 24.17
C THR A 67 -19.78 -3.56 23.20
N SER A 68 -19.94 -4.85 23.50
CA SER A 68 -19.40 -5.94 22.68
C SER A 68 -20.08 -6.08 21.31
N ALA A 69 -21.16 -5.34 21.05
CA ALA A 69 -21.87 -5.36 19.78
C ALA A 69 -21.20 -4.43 18.76
N SER A 70 -20.95 -4.93 17.55
CA SER A 70 -20.60 -4.09 16.42
C SER A 70 -21.73 -3.11 16.13
N SER A 71 -21.40 -1.87 15.78
CA SER A 71 -22.37 -0.92 15.25
C SER A 71 -21.83 -0.29 13.99
N LEU A 72 -22.64 0.54 13.35
CA LEU A 72 -22.15 1.27 12.20
C LEU A 72 -21.01 2.26 12.56
N SER A 73 -20.91 2.72 13.80
CA SER A 73 -19.94 3.75 14.19
C SER A 73 -18.71 3.25 14.95
N CYS A 74 -18.56 1.94 15.13
CA CYS A 74 -17.45 1.37 15.93
C CYS A 74 -17.20 -0.12 15.61
N LEU A 75 -16.03 -0.61 16.00
CA LEU A 75 -15.56 -1.98 15.78
C LEU A 75 -15.75 -2.84 17.03
N SER A 76 -16.29 -4.05 16.83
CA SER A 76 -16.34 -5.09 17.86
C SER A 76 -14.93 -5.61 18.20
N ALA A 77 -14.82 -6.41 19.26
CA ALA A 77 -13.54 -7.02 19.64
C ALA A 77 -12.95 -7.91 18.53
N SER A 78 -13.77 -8.68 17.81
CA SER A 78 -13.31 -9.50 16.68
C SER A 78 -12.87 -8.65 15.50
N GLN A 79 -13.61 -7.60 15.16
CA GLN A 79 -13.24 -6.67 14.09
C GLN A 79 -11.92 -5.93 14.39
N LEU A 80 -11.69 -5.55 15.65
CA LEU A 80 -10.41 -4.98 16.09
C LEU A 80 -9.26 -5.98 15.97
N ALA A 81 -9.49 -7.25 16.32
CA ALA A 81 -8.49 -8.30 16.17
C ALA A 81 -8.13 -8.51 14.70
N THR A 82 -9.14 -8.53 13.82
CA THR A 82 -8.96 -8.60 12.35
C THR A 82 -8.15 -7.42 11.83
N ALA A 83 -8.48 -6.18 12.23
CA ALA A 83 -7.72 -4.99 11.80
C ALA A 83 -6.26 -5.06 12.27
N ARG A 84 -6.01 -5.48 13.51
CA ARG A 84 -4.65 -5.67 14.02
C ARG A 84 -3.87 -6.73 13.25
N ALA A 85 -4.51 -7.84 12.87
CA ALA A 85 -3.89 -8.89 12.08
C ALA A 85 -3.49 -8.40 10.68
N PHE A 86 -4.31 -7.57 10.03
CA PHE A 86 -3.96 -6.90 8.78
C PHE A 86 -2.73 -6.00 8.92
N TYR A 87 -2.69 -5.17 9.96
CA TYR A 87 -1.58 -4.23 10.19
C TYR A 87 -0.29 -4.91 10.67
N SER A 88 -0.38 -6.05 11.37
CA SER A 88 0.80 -6.82 11.80
C SER A 88 1.35 -7.71 10.70
N GLY A 89 0.48 -8.24 9.84
CA GLY A 89 0.82 -9.30 8.90
C GLY A 89 1.08 -10.63 9.60
N ALA A 90 1.52 -11.63 8.82
CA ALA A 90 1.75 -12.98 9.32
C ALA A 90 3.12 -13.11 10.00
N VAL A 91 3.11 -13.71 11.18
CA VAL A 91 4.30 -14.04 11.97
C VAL A 91 4.34 -15.53 12.25
N ASP A 92 5.54 -16.08 12.41
CA ASP A 92 5.72 -17.43 12.90
C ASP A 92 5.28 -17.48 14.38
N PRO A 93 4.33 -18.35 14.76
CA PRO A 93 3.80 -18.40 16.12
C PRO A 93 4.80 -18.94 17.15
N VAL A 94 5.88 -19.58 16.72
CA VAL A 94 6.92 -20.19 17.56
C VAL A 94 8.17 -19.30 17.63
N THR A 95 8.67 -18.85 16.48
CA THR A 95 9.91 -18.06 16.41
C THR A 95 9.66 -16.55 16.52
N HIS A 96 8.41 -16.12 16.31
CA HIS A 96 8.01 -14.72 16.20
C HIS A 96 8.66 -13.96 15.03
N GLU A 97 9.21 -14.69 14.05
CA GLU A 97 9.73 -14.10 12.82
C GLU A 97 8.60 -13.53 11.96
N GLN A 98 8.83 -12.38 11.33
CA GLN A 98 7.90 -11.80 10.37
C GLN A 98 7.94 -12.59 9.05
N LEU A 99 6.86 -13.29 8.72
CA LEU A 99 6.74 -14.10 7.51
C LEU A 99 6.20 -13.29 6.32
N TYR A 100 5.29 -12.36 6.60
CA TYR A 100 4.67 -11.50 5.60
C TYR A 100 4.35 -10.15 6.26
N PRO A 101 4.88 -9.00 5.77
CA PRO A 101 4.64 -7.70 6.39
C PRO A 101 3.16 -7.35 6.39
N GLY A 102 2.72 -6.64 7.43
CA GLY A 102 1.37 -6.09 7.49
C GLY A 102 1.17 -4.91 6.55
N PHE A 103 -0.10 -4.63 6.26
CA PHE A 103 -0.53 -3.47 5.49
C PHE A 103 -0.31 -2.19 6.29
N VAL A 104 -0.10 -1.07 5.60
CA VAL A 104 -0.12 0.25 6.22
C VAL A 104 -1.53 0.82 6.26
N PRO A 105 -1.83 1.74 7.20
CA PRO A 105 -3.08 2.47 7.18
C PRO A 105 -3.34 3.18 5.84
N GLY A 106 -4.55 3.05 5.32
CA GLY A 106 -5.00 3.67 4.07
C GLY A 106 -5.51 2.71 3.00
N SER A 107 -5.44 1.40 3.23
CA SER A 107 -5.92 0.37 2.29
C SER A 107 -7.22 -0.33 2.72
N GLU A 108 -7.83 0.11 3.82
CA GLU A 108 -8.95 -0.59 4.49
C GLU A 108 -10.19 -0.74 3.61
N LEU A 109 -10.38 0.17 2.63
CA LEU A 109 -11.54 0.17 1.74
C LEU A 109 -11.60 -1.01 0.78
N THR A 110 -10.47 -1.68 0.53
CA THR A 110 -10.40 -2.80 -0.41
C THR A 110 -9.89 -4.09 0.24
N TRP A 111 -9.81 -4.15 1.58
CA TRP A 111 -9.44 -5.36 2.31
C TRP A 111 -10.35 -6.55 2.03
N ALA A 112 -11.63 -6.32 1.74
CA ALA A 112 -12.54 -7.38 1.33
C ALA A 112 -12.07 -8.11 0.06
N GLY A 113 -11.26 -7.47 -0.79
CA GLY A 113 -10.67 -8.08 -1.97
C GLY A 113 -9.70 -9.22 -1.69
N GLU A 114 -9.13 -9.30 -0.47
CA GLU A 114 -8.23 -10.40 -0.07
C GLU A 114 -8.91 -11.77 -0.11
N ALA A 115 -10.21 -11.83 0.14
CA ALA A 115 -11.02 -13.04 -0.01
C ALA A 115 -10.91 -13.58 -1.44
N GLY A 116 -11.09 -12.69 -2.42
CA GLY A 116 -11.02 -13.04 -3.83
C GLY A 116 -9.63 -13.48 -4.26
N ILE A 117 -8.57 -12.87 -3.72
CA ILE A 117 -7.18 -13.28 -4.00
C ILE A 117 -6.93 -14.69 -3.47
N TYR A 118 -7.42 -15.00 -2.27
CA TYR A 118 -7.30 -16.32 -1.69
C TYR A 118 -7.97 -17.37 -2.58
N GLU A 119 -9.23 -17.16 -2.92
CA GLU A 119 -10.01 -18.08 -3.74
C GLU A 119 -9.43 -18.27 -5.15
N GLN A 120 -8.93 -17.19 -5.77
CA GLN A 120 -8.45 -17.23 -7.16
C GLN A 120 -7.02 -17.75 -7.30
N PHE A 121 -6.14 -17.48 -6.33
CA PHE A 121 -4.71 -17.75 -6.46
C PHE A 121 -4.20 -18.68 -5.37
N ALA A 122 -4.44 -18.35 -4.10
CA ALA A 122 -3.79 -19.05 -2.99
C ALA A 122 -4.23 -20.52 -2.92
N THR A 123 -5.53 -20.79 -3.00
CA THR A 123 -6.08 -22.15 -2.96
C THR A 123 -5.46 -23.02 -4.04
N ALA A 124 -5.45 -22.55 -5.30
CA ALA A 124 -4.86 -23.30 -6.40
C ALA A 124 -3.36 -23.55 -6.23
N ILE A 125 -2.61 -22.58 -5.70
CA ILE A 125 -1.17 -22.74 -5.41
C ILE A 125 -0.95 -23.81 -4.34
N PHE A 126 -1.72 -23.76 -3.25
CA PHE A 126 -1.60 -24.73 -2.17
C PHE A 126 -2.04 -26.13 -2.59
N GLU A 127 -3.20 -26.28 -3.24
CA GLU A 127 -3.73 -27.57 -3.66
C GLU A 127 -2.90 -28.21 -4.79
N ASN A 128 -2.61 -27.46 -5.86
CA ASN A 128 -2.03 -28.04 -7.08
C ASN A 128 -0.50 -28.07 -7.05
N THR A 129 0.13 -27.13 -6.36
CA THR A 129 1.57 -26.90 -6.50
C THR A 129 2.34 -27.31 -5.25
N TRP A 130 1.77 -27.09 -4.06
CA TRP A 130 2.44 -27.38 -2.80
C TRP A 130 2.00 -28.71 -2.17
N ALA A 131 0.71 -28.89 -1.90
CA ALA A 131 0.17 -30.10 -1.29
C ALA A 131 -0.01 -31.25 -2.30
N MET A 132 -0.12 -30.93 -3.60
CA MET A 132 -0.54 -31.86 -4.66
C MET A 132 -1.78 -32.68 -4.24
N ASN A 133 -2.69 -32.01 -3.54
CA ASN A 133 -3.86 -32.60 -2.91
C ASN A 133 -5.00 -31.58 -3.02
N LEU A 134 -5.94 -31.85 -3.94
CA LEU A 134 -7.14 -31.04 -4.15
C LEU A 134 -8.13 -31.05 -2.97
N SER A 135 -7.87 -31.86 -1.93
CA SER A 135 -8.65 -31.89 -0.70
C SER A 135 -7.94 -31.21 0.47
N TYR A 136 -6.78 -30.59 0.25
CA TYR A 136 -6.08 -29.82 1.28
C TYR A 136 -6.82 -28.52 1.56
N ASP A 137 -7.09 -28.20 2.83
CA ASP A 137 -7.69 -26.93 3.23
C ASP A 137 -6.63 -26.00 3.86
N PRO A 138 -6.14 -24.98 3.14
CA PRO A 138 -5.15 -24.06 3.67
C PRO A 138 -5.63 -23.25 4.89
N LEU A 139 -6.94 -23.05 5.08
CA LEU A 139 -7.45 -22.35 6.26
C LEU A 139 -7.27 -23.20 7.51
N ALA A 140 -7.70 -24.46 7.43
CA ALA A 140 -7.63 -25.41 8.54
C ALA A 140 -6.20 -25.94 8.78
N ASP A 141 -5.48 -26.28 7.72
CA ASP A 141 -4.32 -27.17 7.82
C ASP A 141 -2.97 -26.45 7.74
N PHE A 142 -2.91 -25.21 7.25
CA PHE A 142 -1.62 -24.55 6.97
C PHE A 142 -0.85 -24.16 8.24
N ASN A 143 0.29 -24.76 8.51
CA ASN A 143 1.07 -24.43 9.69
C ASN A 143 2.14 -23.37 9.35
N PHE A 144 1.95 -22.13 9.82
CA PHE A 144 2.88 -21.03 9.55
C PHE A 144 4.34 -21.31 9.99
N HIS A 145 4.55 -22.13 11.01
CA HIS A 145 5.90 -22.49 11.49
C HIS A 145 6.58 -23.51 10.58
N THR A 146 5.86 -24.56 10.16
CA THR A 146 6.48 -25.67 9.40
C THR A 146 6.33 -25.54 7.89
N ASP A 147 5.21 -25.00 7.42
CA ASP A 147 4.81 -25.11 6.02
C ASP A 147 5.33 -23.95 5.18
N VAL A 148 5.56 -22.77 5.76
CA VAL A 148 6.21 -21.66 5.05
C VAL A 148 7.60 -22.06 4.55
N LYS A 149 8.39 -22.72 5.41
CA LYS A 149 9.71 -23.24 4.99
C LYS A 149 9.57 -24.25 3.85
N LYS A 150 8.61 -25.18 3.93
CA LYS A 150 8.38 -26.18 2.87
C LYS A 150 7.96 -25.52 1.55
N VAL A 151 7.07 -24.52 1.59
CA VAL A 151 6.67 -23.73 0.42
C VAL A 151 7.88 -23.04 -0.18
N HIS A 152 8.71 -22.39 0.64
CA HIS A 152 9.90 -21.70 0.16
C HIS A 152 10.93 -22.67 -0.47
N ASP A 153 11.23 -23.79 0.20
CA ASP A 153 12.18 -24.78 -0.31
C ASP A 153 11.69 -25.45 -1.61
N GLY A 154 10.37 -25.72 -1.71
CA GLY A 154 9.78 -26.45 -2.83
C GLY A 154 9.40 -25.58 -4.03
N LEU A 155 8.90 -24.37 -3.79
CA LEU A 155 8.38 -23.47 -4.82
C LEU A 155 9.18 -22.18 -4.95
N GLY A 156 9.67 -21.63 -3.84
CA GLY A 156 10.35 -20.33 -3.81
C GLY A 156 11.51 -20.24 -4.79
N VAL A 157 12.29 -21.31 -4.95
CA VAL A 157 13.36 -21.43 -5.96
C VAL A 157 12.90 -21.13 -7.40
N PHE A 158 11.63 -21.39 -7.74
CA PHE A 158 11.09 -21.19 -9.08
C PHE A 158 10.32 -19.87 -9.25
N ILE A 159 9.71 -19.37 -8.18
CA ILE A 159 8.74 -18.27 -8.27
C ILE A 159 9.15 -17.00 -7.49
N ASP A 160 10.04 -17.11 -6.51
CA ASP A 160 10.45 -15.96 -5.71
C ASP A 160 11.38 -15.06 -6.53
N ALA A 161 10.89 -13.86 -6.87
CA ALA A 161 11.67 -12.83 -7.54
C ALA A 161 12.27 -11.81 -6.56
N ASN A 162 12.84 -12.29 -5.45
CA ASN A 162 13.16 -11.46 -4.28
C ASN A 162 14.65 -11.48 -3.86
N SER A 163 15.56 -12.01 -4.69
CA SER A 163 17.00 -12.05 -4.43
C SER A 163 17.60 -10.64 -4.31
N PRO A 164 18.27 -10.29 -3.20
CA PRO A 164 18.85 -8.96 -3.04
C PRO A 164 20.17 -8.77 -3.81
N ASP A 165 20.76 -9.83 -4.37
CA ASP A 165 22.02 -9.73 -5.12
C ASP A 165 21.77 -9.29 -6.57
N LEU A 166 21.76 -7.97 -6.76
CA LEU A 166 21.64 -7.32 -8.07
C LEU A 166 23.00 -6.89 -8.65
N ARG A 167 24.15 -7.43 -8.18
CA ARG A 167 25.49 -7.00 -8.65
C ARG A 167 25.66 -7.11 -10.15
N ARG A 168 25.22 -8.23 -10.74
CA ARG A 168 25.30 -8.46 -12.18
C ARG A 168 24.45 -7.48 -12.98
N PHE A 169 23.28 -7.11 -12.46
CA PHE A 169 22.41 -6.11 -13.08
C PHE A 169 23.06 -4.72 -13.05
N HIS A 170 23.53 -4.31 -11.87
CA HIS A 170 24.20 -3.02 -11.69
C HIS A 170 25.50 -2.92 -12.49
N ALA A 171 26.33 -3.97 -12.52
CA ALA A 171 27.59 -4.00 -13.28
C ALA A 171 27.41 -3.85 -14.79
N ARG A 172 26.21 -4.12 -15.33
CA ARG A 172 25.85 -3.88 -16.73
C ARG A 172 25.22 -2.50 -16.98
N GLY A 173 25.24 -1.62 -15.98
CA GLY A 173 24.63 -0.29 -16.06
C GLY A 173 23.11 -0.28 -15.85
N GLY A 174 22.52 -1.37 -15.34
CA GLY A 174 21.08 -1.48 -15.14
C GLY A 174 20.50 -0.38 -14.24
N LYS A 175 19.32 0.13 -14.61
CA LYS A 175 18.52 1.10 -13.84
C LYS A 175 17.17 0.48 -13.50
N LEU A 176 16.77 0.62 -12.24
CA LEU A 176 15.54 0.03 -11.71
C LEU A 176 14.67 1.12 -11.10
N ILE A 177 13.45 1.26 -11.62
CA ILE A 177 12.37 2.03 -11.00
C ILE A 177 11.35 1.03 -10.50
N VAL A 178 11.03 1.08 -9.21
CA VAL A 178 9.92 0.34 -8.61
C VAL A 178 8.92 1.35 -8.09
N SER A 179 7.63 1.09 -8.32
CA SER A 179 6.55 1.87 -7.75
C SER A 179 5.63 0.99 -6.92
N GLN A 180 5.15 1.51 -5.79
CA GLN A 180 4.19 0.81 -4.94
C GLN A 180 3.06 1.73 -4.51
N SER A 181 1.84 1.32 -4.81
CA SER A 181 0.62 1.95 -4.36
C SER A 181 0.47 1.83 -2.84
N LEU A 182 0.15 2.94 -2.17
CA LEU A 182 0.06 2.96 -0.70
C LEU A 182 -1.31 2.57 -0.15
N ALA A 183 -2.34 2.49 -0.99
CA ALA A 183 -3.66 1.94 -0.65
C ALA A 183 -3.89 0.58 -1.34
N ASP A 184 -2.82 -0.13 -1.70
CA ASP A 184 -2.87 -1.46 -2.30
C ASP A 184 -3.35 -2.51 -1.29
N THR A 185 -4.25 -3.41 -1.68
CA THR A 185 -4.78 -4.52 -0.85
C THR A 185 -4.57 -5.88 -1.47
N ILE A 186 -3.65 -5.95 -2.43
CA ILE A 186 -3.20 -7.20 -3.02
C ILE A 186 -1.77 -7.48 -2.54
N ASN A 187 -0.95 -6.44 -2.51
CA ASN A 187 0.43 -6.51 -2.04
C ASN A 187 0.64 -5.53 -0.87
N PRO A 188 1.18 -5.98 0.29
CA PRO A 188 1.56 -5.08 1.35
C PRO A 188 2.58 -4.06 0.87
N GLN A 189 2.35 -2.82 1.25
CA GLN A 189 3.04 -1.67 0.69
C GLN A 189 4.49 -1.58 1.17
N LYS A 190 4.82 -2.29 2.26
CA LYS A 190 6.18 -2.41 2.80
C LYS A 190 7.07 -3.36 2.00
N PHE A 191 6.54 -4.28 1.19
CA PHE A 191 7.37 -5.28 0.50
C PHE A 191 8.48 -4.68 -0.36
N PRO A 192 8.20 -3.71 -1.25
CA PRO A 192 9.24 -3.10 -2.07
C PRO A 192 10.26 -2.29 -1.25
N LEU A 193 9.84 -1.74 -0.11
CA LEU A 193 10.73 -1.06 0.83
C LEU A 193 11.66 -2.04 1.54
N ASP A 194 11.14 -3.17 2.02
CA ASP A 194 11.93 -4.23 2.63
C ASP A 194 12.93 -4.80 1.61
N TYR A 195 12.50 -5.02 0.36
CA TYR A 195 13.38 -5.45 -0.72
C TYR A 195 14.48 -4.43 -1.03
N TYR A 196 14.13 -3.15 -1.16
CA TYR A 196 15.11 -2.07 -1.35
C TYR A 196 16.17 -2.07 -0.23
N THR A 197 15.72 -2.23 1.01
CA THR A 197 16.61 -2.28 2.19
C THR A 197 17.51 -3.52 2.17
N ARG A 198 16.98 -4.69 1.77
CA ARG A 198 17.78 -5.92 1.60
C ARG A 198 18.84 -5.78 0.51
N VAL A 199 18.50 -5.17 -0.64
CA VAL A 199 19.47 -4.87 -1.70
C VAL A 199 20.55 -3.91 -1.21
N GLN A 200 20.15 -2.84 -0.52
CA GLN A 200 21.09 -1.88 0.07
C GLN A 200 22.04 -2.53 1.08
N THR A 201 21.52 -3.41 1.93
CA THR A 201 22.32 -4.16 2.92
C THR A 201 23.28 -5.13 2.24
N ALA A 202 22.82 -5.86 1.21
CA ALA A 202 23.62 -6.88 0.53
C ALA A 202 24.76 -6.29 -0.33
N LEU A 203 24.53 -5.13 -0.94
CA LEU A 203 25.46 -4.56 -1.92
C LEU A 203 26.27 -3.38 -1.37
N GLY A 204 25.76 -2.71 -0.35
CA GLY A 204 26.31 -1.45 0.13
C GLY A 204 26.34 -0.35 -0.95
N GLY A 205 27.07 0.72 -0.68
CA GLY A 205 27.26 1.82 -1.62
C GLY A 205 25.99 2.61 -1.93
N ALA A 206 26.03 3.38 -3.02
CA ALA A 206 24.96 4.30 -3.41
C ALA A 206 23.91 3.60 -4.28
N VAL A 207 23.13 2.69 -3.68
CA VAL A 207 22.05 1.95 -4.37
C VAL A 207 21.04 2.90 -5.03
N ASP A 208 20.82 4.07 -4.44
CA ASP A 208 19.93 5.11 -4.97
C ASP A 208 20.38 5.69 -6.33
N GLN A 209 21.64 5.49 -6.74
CA GLN A 209 22.15 5.91 -8.06
C GLN A 209 21.70 5.00 -9.22
N TRP A 210 21.07 3.86 -8.92
CA TRP A 210 20.61 2.91 -9.95
C TRP A 210 19.31 2.16 -9.58
N PHE A 211 18.83 2.25 -8.35
CA PHE A 211 17.53 1.74 -7.92
C PHE A 211 16.75 2.85 -7.20
N ARG A 212 15.60 3.25 -7.76
CA ARG A 212 14.66 4.22 -7.16
C ARG A 212 13.33 3.53 -6.84
N LEU A 213 12.83 3.72 -5.62
CA LEU A 213 11.49 3.32 -5.18
C LEU A 213 10.59 4.54 -5.07
N PHE A 214 9.40 4.50 -5.68
CA PHE A 214 8.39 5.55 -5.63
C PHE A 214 7.10 5.01 -5.01
N HIS A 215 6.72 5.55 -3.86
CA HIS A 215 5.40 5.25 -3.29
C HIS A 215 4.34 6.14 -3.92
N VAL A 216 3.13 5.60 -4.13
CA VAL A 216 2.00 6.28 -4.76
C VAL A 216 0.87 6.45 -3.73
N PRO A 217 0.78 7.59 -3.03
CA PRO A 217 -0.20 7.80 -1.98
C PRO A 217 -1.65 7.73 -2.48
N GLY A 218 -2.47 6.91 -1.82
CA GLY A 218 -3.90 6.80 -2.08
C GLY A 218 -4.28 6.11 -3.40
N ALA A 219 -3.32 5.59 -4.17
CA ALA A 219 -3.63 4.68 -5.28
C ALA A 219 -3.89 3.28 -4.75
N HIS A 220 -4.89 2.57 -5.30
CA HIS A 220 -5.07 1.14 -5.05
C HIS A 220 -4.11 0.31 -5.91
N HIS A 221 -4.32 -1.01 -5.96
CA HIS A 221 -3.50 -1.92 -6.75
C HIS A 221 -3.47 -1.55 -8.24
N CYS A 222 -2.30 -1.15 -8.75
CA CYS A 222 -2.04 -0.74 -10.13
C CYS A 222 -2.85 0.46 -10.68
N GLY A 223 -3.85 0.98 -9.96
CA GLY A 223 -4.73 2.05 -10.42
C GLY A 223 -5.90 2.29 -9.45
N GLY A 224 -6.82 3.19 -9.82
CA GLY A 224 -7.95 3.57 -8.96
C GLY A 224 -7.53 4.24 -7.63
N GLY A 225 -8.46 4.32 -6.69
CA GLY A 225 -8.24 4.87 -5.36
C GLY A 225 -8.37 6.39 -5.26
N PRO A 226 -8.41 6.97 -4.05
CA PRO A 226 -8.63 8.39 -3.86
C PRO A 226 -7.47 9.28 -4.34
N GLY A 227 -6.26 8.75 -4.50
CA GLY A 227 -5.04 9.48 -4.85
C GLY A 227 -4.71 9.56 -6.34
N PRO A 228 -3.80 10.47 -6.75
CA PRO A 228 -3.13 10.47 -8.05
C PRO A 228 -2.49 9.12 -8.39
N ASN A 229 -3.15 8.40 -9.28
CA ASN A 229 -2.94 7.00 -9.61
C ASN A 229 -2.47 6.81 -11.05
N TYR A 230 -2.45 7.86 -11.87
CA TYR A 230 -1.90 7.84 -13.22
C TYR A 230 -0.50 8.44 -13.25
N PHE A 231 0.50 7.65 -13.61
CA PHE A 231 1.87 8.11 -13.83
C PHE A 231 2.56 7.23 -14.86
N ASP A 232 3.56 7.77 -15.55
CA ASP A 232 4.37 7.04 -16.51
C ASP A 232 5.85 7.09 -16.09
N PRO A 233 6.43 5.97 -15.61
CA PRO A 233 7.84 5.90 -15.25
C PRO A 233 8.76 5.68 -16.46
N VAL A 234 8.23 5.36 -17.64
CA VAL A 234 9.05 4.97 -18.81
C VAL A 234 9.91 6.14 -19.32
N PRO A 235 9.39 7.36 -19.52
CA PRO A 235 10.22 8.49 -19.93
C PRO A 235 11.35 8.76 -18.93
N ALA A 236 11.04 8.70 -17.62
CA ALA A 236 12.02 8.84 -16.56
C ALA A 236 13.10 7.75 -16.59
N LEU A 237 12.74 6.52 -16.95
CA LEU A 237 13.69 5.41 -17.09
C LEU A 237 14.60 5.61 -18.32
N VAL A 238 14.03 6.05 -19.44
CA VAL A 238 14.78 6.36 -20.68
C VAL A 238 15.77 7.49 -20.43
N ASP A 239 15.32 8.61 -19.84
CA ASP A 239 16.20 9.74 -19.50
C ASP A 239 17.33 9.32 -18.53
N TRP A 240 17.03 8.43 -17.59
CA TRP A 240 18.04 7.92 -16.68
C TRP A 240 19.07 7.05 -17.38
N PHE A 241 18.64 6.24 -18.35
CA PHE A 241 19.52 5.38 -19.13
C PHE A 241 20.37 6.16 -20.12
N GLU A 242 19.77 7.08 -20.89
CA GLU A 242 20.42 7.78 -22.01
C GLU A 242 21.19 9.03 -21.56
N ALA A 243 20.66 9.78 -20.60
CA ALA A 243 21.22 11.07 -20.18
C ALA A 243 21.82 11.04 -18.76
N ALA A 244 21.91 9.85 -18.14
CA ALA A 244 22.33 9.67 -16.75
C ALA A 244 21.54 10.53 -15.74
N ALA A 245 20.31 10.94 -16.10
CA ALA A 245 19.46 11.81 -15.30
C ALA A 245 18.54 10.99 -14.39
N ALA A 246 19.01 10.64 -13.19
CA ALA A 246 18.19 9.90 -12.23
C ALA A 246 16.90 10.65 -11.87
N PRO A 247 15.73 9.98 -11.85
CA PRO A 247 14.47 10.66 -11.59
C PRO A 247 14.39 11.08 -10.12
N ASN A 248 14.34 12.38 -9.89
CA ASN A 248 14.12 12.98 -8.58
C ASN A 248 12.64 13.20 -8.26
N ARG A 249 11.77 13.03 -9.27
CA ARG A 249 10.32 12.98 -9.15
C ARG A 249 9.70 12.31 -10.38
N ILE A 250 8.52 11.72 -10.21
CA ILE A 250 7.63 11.32 -11.31
C ILE A 250 6.27 11.98 -11.03
N VAL A 251 5.65 12.67 -11.98
CA VAL A 251 4.37 13.32 -11.73
C VAL A 251 3.24 12.29 -11.81
N ALA A 252 2.47 12.15 -10.75
CA ALA A 252 1.24 11.38 -10.73
C ALA A 252 0.03 12.31 -10.82
N SER A 253 -1.02 11.85 -11.49
CA SER A 253 -2.25 12.58 -11.77
C SER A 253 -3.47 11.79 -11.32
N LYS A 254 -4.48 12.50 -10.82
CA LYS A 254 -5.84 12.00 -10.60
C LYS A 254 -6.72 12.68 -11.63
N PHE A 255 -7.47 11.89 -12.40
CA PHE A 255 -8.52 12.42 -13.28
C PHE A 255 -9.88 12.31 -12.59
N ASN A 256 -10.85 13.13 -13.04
CA ASN A 256 -12.22 12.99 -12.56
C ASN A 256 -12.75 11.61 -12.95
N ASP A 257 -13.35 10.92 -11.97
CA ASP A 257 -13.89 9.56 -12.12
C ASP A 257 -12.90 8.53 -12.66
N ASP A 258 -11.59 8.78 -12.52
CA ASP A 258 -10.52 7.95 -13.11
C ASP A 258 -10.57 7.85 -14.64
N GLU A 259 -11.14 8.85 -15.31
CA GLU A 259 -11.19 8.90 -16.77
C GLU A 259 -10.37 10.07 -17.32
N PHE A 260 -9.45 9.79 -18.24
CA PHE A 260 -8.69 10.86 -18.93
C PHE A 260 -9.61 11.91 -19.55
N ALA A 261 -10.75 11.49 -20.11
CA ALA A 261 -11.77 12.37 -20.70
C ALA A 261 -12.47 13.25 -19.65
N GLY A 262 -12.52 12.83 -18.39
CA GLY A 262 -13.08 13.59 -17.26
C GLY A 262 -12.24 14.81 -16.87
N GLY A 263 -11.00 14.91 -17.38
CA GLY A 263 -10.10 16.03 -17.12
C GLY A 263 -9.32 15.89 -15.80
N LEU A 264 -8.22 16.62 -15.71
CA LEU A 264 -7.30 16.56 -14.56
C LEU A 264 -7.98 17.13 -13.31
N ASN A 265 -8.04 16.33 -12.24
CA ASN A 265 -8.54 16.73 -10.94
C ASN A 265 -7.41 17.33 -10.08
N ARG A 266 -6.32 16.56 -9.89
CA ARG A 266 -5.14 17.00 -9.14
C ARG A 266 -3.90 16.23 -9.57
N SER A 267 -2.72 16.76 -9.29
CA SER A 267 -1.45 16.07 -9.49
C SER A 267 -0.56 16.18 -8.25
N MET A 268 0.38 15.26 -8.12
CA MET A 268 1.44 15.32 -7.10
C MET A 268 2.75 14.82 -7.69
N PRO A 269 3.91 15.31 -7.22
CA PRO A 269 5.17 14.60 -7.43
C PRO A 269 5.18 13.30 -6.62
N LEU A 270 5.59 12.21 -7.23
CA LEU A 270 6.08 11.04 -6.52
C LEU A 270 7.56 11.27 -6.26
N CYS A 271 7.97 11.21 -4.99
CA CYS A 271 9.37 11.38 -4.62
C CYS A 271 10.05 10.02 -4.47
N PRO A 272 11.35 9.91 -4.81
CA PRO A 272 12.08 8.69 -4.54
C PRO A 272 12.28 8.53 -3.03
N TRP A 273 11.99 7.33 -2.51
CA TRP A 273 12.21 6.97 -1.11
C TRP A 273 13.63 7.36 -0.64
N PRO A 274 13.79 7.91 0.59
CA PRO A 274 12.79 8.11 1.64
C PRO A 274 12.04 9.44 1.57
N LYS A 275 12.17 10.20 0.49
CA LYS A 275 11.46 11.49 0.36
C LYS A 275 9.98 11.25 0.10
N ILE A 276 9.15 12.13 0.67
CA ILE A 276 7.70 12.11 0.55
C ILE A 276 7.24 13.50 0.09
N ALA A 277 6.24 13.54 -0.78
CA ALA A 277 5.61 14.79 -1.19
C ALA A 277 4.70 15.32 -0.07
N MET A 278 4.90 16.55 0.35
CA MET A 278 4.06 17.19 1.36
C MET A 278 3.13 18.21 0.68
N PRO A 279 1.84 18.26 1.05
CA PRO A 279 1.00 19.37 0.62
C PRO A 279 1.59 20.70 1.13
N PRO A 280 1.38 21.80 0.40
CA PRO A 280 1.85 23.10 0.83
C PRO A 280 1.22 23.46 2.19
N PRO A 281 1.91 24.25 3.04
CA PRO A 281 1.34 24.71 4.31
C PRO A 281 0.02 25.42 4.05
N ILE A 282 -1.03 25.02 4.78
CA ILE A 282 -2.34 25.70 4.70
C ILE A 282 -2.17 27.10 5.31
N SER A 283 -1.81 28.08 4.48
CA SER A 283 -1.96 29.49 4.87
C SER A 283 -3.45 29.84 4.83
N SER A 284 -3.91 30.69 5.75
CA SER A 284 -5.29 31.21 5.79
C SER A 284 -5.74 31.87 4.47
N ALA A 285 -4.82 32.20 3.57
CA ALA A 285 -5.06 32.79 2.27
C ALA A 285 -5.44 31.80 1.15
N SER A 286 -5.43 30.48 1.40
CA SER A 286 -5.76 29.46 0.39
C SER A 286 -7.25 29.14 0.28
N ARG A 287 -8.11 29.75 1.12
CA ARG A 287 -9.58 29.57 1.04
C ARG A 287 -10.25 30.25 -0.16
N GLU A 288 -9.59 31.14 -0.89
CA GLU A 288 -10.29 31.97 -1.91
C GLU A 288 -9.60 32.18 -3.27
N ARG A 289 -8.53 31.45 -3.63
CA ARG A 289 -7.89 31.67 -4.95
C ARG A 289 -8.18 30.59 -5.99
N SER A 290 -8.96 30.99 -6.99
CA SER A 290 -9.21 30.29 -8.26
C SER A 290 -7.91 29.96 -9.00
N VAL A 291 -7.94 28.84 -9.74
CA VAL A 291 -6.83 28.15 -10.43
C VAL A 291 -6.09 29.01 -11.47
N LYS A 292 -6.53 30.23 -11.79
CA LYS A 292 -5.93 31.06 -12.84
C LYS A 292 -4.67 31.87 -12.47
N GLU A 293 -4.34 32.07 -11.19
CA GLU A 293 -3.23 32.98 -10.81
C GLU A 293 -1.87 32.32 -10.55
N ARG A 294 -1.77 30.98 -10.54
CA ARG A 294 -0.56 30.27 -10.07
C ARG A 294 0.61 30.16 -11.07
N LEU A 295 0.63 30.94 -12.15
CA LEU A 295 1.69 30.87 -13.17
C LEU A 295 2.72 32.01 -13.14
N SER A 296 2.64 33.02 -12.25
CA SER A 296 3.55 34.17 -12.34
C SER A 296 4.81 34.14 -11.47
N ASP A 297 4.85 33.43 -10.34
CA ASP A 297 5.88 33.76 -9.34
C ASP A 297 6.91 32.64 -9.11
N ARG A 298 8.12 32.84 -9.66
CA ARG A 298 9.35 32.10 -9.33
C ARG A 298 10.10 32.78 -8.19
N ALA A 299 10.72 31.95 -7.35
CA ALA A 299 12.15 31.97 -6.94
C ALA A 299 12.43 31.92 -5.42
N ALA A 300 13.37 31.02 -5.09
CA ALA A 300 14.27 30.95 -3.92
C ALA A 300 13.78 30.35 -2.59
N SER A 301 14.25 29.13 -2.28
CA SER A 301 15.11 28.74 -1.14
C SER A 301 14.91 27.26 -0.71
N LYS A 302 15.89 26.72 0.03
CA LYS A 302 16.26 25.29 0.14
C LYS A 302 15.27 24.39 0.92
N GLU A 303 15.26 23.12 0.50
CA GLU A 303 14.64 21.91 1.11
C GLU A 303 13.13 21.98 1.36
N VAL A 304 12.43 20.92 0.93
CA VAL A 304 10.96 20.85 0.69
C VAL A 304 10.61 21.36 -0.72
N LEU A 305 10.00 20.49 -1.53
CA LEU A 305 9.41 20.86 -2.83
C LEU A 305 7.90 21.07 -2.62
N PRO A 306 7.43 22.31 -2.42
CA PRO A 306 6.00 22.59 -2.40
C PRO A 306 5.40 22.55 -3.83
N TYR A 307 4.11 22.22 -3.92
CA TYR A 307 3.25 22.37 -5.10
C TYR A 307 1.98 23.13 -4.71
#